data_AF-A0A391PML7-F1
#
_entry.id   AF-A0A391PML7-F1
#
_cell.length_a   1.000
_cell.length_b   1.000
_cell.length_c   1.000
_cell.angle_alpha   90.00
_cell.angle_beta   90.00
_cell.angle_gamma   90.00
#
_symmetry.space_group_name_H-M   'P 1'
#
loop_
_entity.id
_entity.type
_entity.pdbx_description
1 polymer ?
#
loop_
_entity_poly.entity_id
_entity_poly.type
_entity_poly.pdbx_seq_one_letter_code
_entity_poly.pdbx_strand_id
1 'polypeptide(L)'
;MLVEARTPVVVGVGEVTHRGNDFVDPIDLAVEAARRAVKDASRPVERRIDTVATPGILVIPRDNPASRIAEAMHISPARRISCPVGGNTPQYLVEVLGGEIGEGRADVVLVVGAESGHSARKLQGGALLDSPPPPRSADESLGDARPGLSQAELSVGLSWPHEVYPIFESAIAARHGRDFDAQREWLGTLMAPFTAEAARHPEQAWFPRARSATELSEVTAENRMVCLPYPKLLNSIMSVDMAAAFILMAAEVADELGVARDRWVFPWSAATCNDVYFPVERPDLSRSSGIEVAARKALDAGRLTTDDIRWFDLYSCFPSAIEMAAEALDLDPLDDRGLTVTGGLPYHGGPGNNYVSHSIVEMVRRCRRDPTDAGLVTGLGWYSTKHSVGVWSATPPPAGWRLLDTAVEQAQIDSSRLAVAGADEATGCATVDGYTVVYDRDGQPRWTPIIAHLSDGQRVVARSDDPQIAEAMGAEMYVGKTVCLRNTGSFTGFELP
;
A
#
# COMPACT_ATOMS: atom_id res chain seq x y z
N MET A 1 -18.36 -12.77 -26.86
CA MET A 1 -19.10 -11.72 -26.11
C MET A 1 -18.80 -10.38 -26.77
N LEU A 2 -19.82 -9.53 -26.94
CA LEU A 2 -19.63 -8.17 -27.42
C LEU A 2 -18.94 -7.37 -26.29
N VAL A 3 -17.85 -6.67 -26.59
CA VAL A 3 -17.21 -5.74 -25.65
C VAL A 3 -17.71 -4.35 -25.98
N GLU A 4 -18.24 -3.62 -24.99
CA GLU A 4 -18.66 -2.24 -25.21
C GLU A 4 -17.46 -1.37 -25.58
N ALA A 5 -17.61 -0.48 -26.56
CA ALA A 5 -16.53 0.27 -27.18
C ALA A 5 -15.63 1.02 -26.18
N ARG A 6 -16.24 1.62 -25.15
CA ARG A 6 -15.54 2.39 -24.10
C ARG A 6 -15.17 1.57 -22.87
N THR A 7 -15.29 0.24 -22.90
CA THR A 7 -14.85 -0.59 -21.78
C THR A 7 -13.34 -0.39 -21.59
N PRO A 8 -12.87 0.00 -20.38
CA PRO A 8 -11.45 0.13 -20.11
C PRO A 8 -10.77 -1.25 -20.15
N VAL A 9 -9.62 -1.33 -20.79
CA VAL A 9 -8.82 -2.55 -20.93
C VAL A 9 -7.33 -2.25 -20.79
N VAL A 10 -6.63 -3.06 -20.00
CA VAL A 10 -5.17 -3.06 -19.95
C VAL A 10 -4.63 -3.91 -21.08
N VAL A 11 -3.76 -3.31 -21.89
CA VAL A 11 -3.20 -3.95 -23.09
C VAL A 11 -1.70 -4.17 -23.04
N GLY A 12 -0.99 -3.47 -22.16
CA GLY A 12 0.46 -3.53 -22.04
C GLY A 12 0.89 -3.33 -20.60
N VAL A 13 1.82 -4.15 -20.13
CA VAL A 13 2.40 -4.10 -18.79
C VAL A 13 3.93 -4.21 -18.83
N GLY A 14 4.61 -3.52 -17.93
CA GLY A 14 6.07 -3.51 -17.88
C GLY A 14 6.57 -3.22 -16.48
N GLU A 15 7.68 -3.85 -16.11
CA GLU A 15 8.34 -3.59 -14.84
C GLU A 15 9.85 -3.75 -14.93
N VAL A 16 10.55 -3.16 -13.97
CA VAL A 16 12.01 -3.10 -13.89
C VAL A 16 12.41 -3.19 -12.44
N THR A 17 13.45 -3.99 -12.19
CA THR A 17 14.15 -4.04 -10.91
C THR A 17 15.64 -3.90 -11.16
N HIS A 18 16.23 -2.83 -10.63
CA HIS A 18 17.64 -2.51 -10.81
C HIS A 18 18.43 -2.80 -9.54
N ARG A 19 19.10 -3.97 -9.49
CA ARG A 19 19.96 -4.35 -8.35
C ARG A 19 21.42 -3.90 -8.53
N GLY A 20 21.69 -3.08 -9.54
CA GLY A 20 23.03 -2.62 -9.88
C GLY A 20 23.62 -1.63 -8.87
N ASN A 21 24.94 -1.49 -8.91
CA ASN A 21 25.68 -0.58 -8.02
C ASN A 21 25.68 0.87 -8.51
N ASP A 22 25.36 1.11 -9.77
CA ASP A 22 25.16 2.42 -10.37
C ASP A 22 23.94 3.15 -9.79
N PHE A 23 23.99 4.49 -9.82
CA PHE A 23 22.87 5.34 -9.45
C PHE A 23 21.86 5.37 -10.59
N VAL A 24 20.56 5.28 -10.27
CA VAL A 24 19.49 5.39 -11.26
C VAL A 24 18.41 6.39 -10.80
N ASP A 25 18.08 7.33 -11.67
CA ASP A 25 16.99 8.30 -11.43
C ASP A 25 15.62 7.60 -11.53
N PRO A 26 14.65 7.92 -10.66
CA PRO A 26 13.32 7.30 -10.73
C PRO A 26 12.60 7.61 -12.05
N ILE A 27 12.88 8.74 -12.71
CA ILE A 27 12.32 9.04 -14.05
C ILE A 27 12.88 8.07 -15.10
N ASP A 28 14.16 7.72 -15.04
CA ASP A 28 14.77 6.77 -15.97
C ASP A 28 14.20 5.36 -15.79
N LEU A 29 13.98 4.93 -14.54
CA LEU A 29 13.31 3.66 -14.24
C LEU A 29 11.87 3.65 -14.75
N ALA A 30 11.11 4.73 -14.51
CA ALA A 30 9.75 4.88 -15.00
C ALA A 30 9.68 4.79 -16.53
N VAL A 31 10.59 5.47 -17.23
CA VAL A 31 10.68 5.44 -18.70
C VAL A 31 10.96 4.03 -19.22
N GLU A 32 11.87 3.29 -18.58
CA GLU A 32 12.15 1.90 -18.97
C GLU A 32 10.93 0.99 -18.73
N ALA A 33 10.24 1.12 -17.60
CA ALA A 33 9.01 0.37 -17.34
C ALA A 33 7.91 0.70 -18.36
N ALA A 34 7.74 1.97 -18.72
CA ALA A 34 6.79 2.41 -19.74
C ALA A 34 7.14 1.86 -21.12
N ARG A 35 8.42 1.84 -21.52
CA ARG A 35 8.87 1.22 -22.77
C ARG A 35 8.59 -0.28 -22.80
N ARG A 36 8.75 -0.97 -21.67
CA ARG A 36 8.38 -2.39 -21.54
C ARG A 36 6.88 -2.60 -21.70
N ALA A 37 6.04 -1.74 -21.11
CA ALA A 37 4.59 -1.80 -21.28
C ALA A 37 4.16 -1.57 -22.74
N VAL A 38 4.78 -0.62 -23.43
CA VAL A 38 4.56 -0.39 -24.87
C VAL A 38 4.97 -1.63 -25.69
N LYS A 39 6.14 -2.21 -25.41
CA LYS A 39 6.60 -3.44 -26.07
C LYS A 39 5.64 -4.61 -25.82
N ASP A 40 5.11 -4.73 -24.60
CA ASP A 40 4.10 -5.71 -24.20
C ASP A 40 2.69 -5.43 -24.76
N ALA A 41 2.42 -4.27 -25.38
CA ALA A 41 1.24 -4.10 -26.22
C ALA A 41 1.48 -4.64 -27.66
N SER A 42 2.74 -4.75 -28.09
CA SER A 42 3.18 -5.10 -29.45
C SER A 42 2.48 -4.31 -30.57
N ARG A 43 2.08 -3.09 -30.25
CA ARG A 43 1.49 -2.10 -31.14
C ARG A 43 2.00 -0.71 -30.74
N PRO A 44 1.99 0.27 -31.65
CA PRO A 44 2.48 1.62 -31.37
C PRO A 44 1.47 2.44 -30.54
N VAL A 45 1.07 1.91 -29.38
CA VAL A 45 0.07 2.51 -28.48
C VAL A 45 0.54 3.84 -27.90
N GLU A 46 1.86 4.04 -27.80
CA GLU A 46 2.49 5.26 -27.29
C GLU A 46 2.12 6.51 -28.09
N ARG A 47 1.75 6.35 -29.37
CA ARG A 47 1.33 7.44 -30.24
C ARG A 47 -0.07 7.97 -29.93
N ARG A 48 -0.86 7.20 -29.18
CA ARG A 48 -2.24 7.54 -28.80
C ARG A 48 -2.36 7.92 -27.33
N ILE A 49 -1.30 7.80 -26.52
CA ILE A 49 -1.32 8.19 -25.10
C ILE A 49 -1.69 9.67 -24.99
N ASP A 50 -2.86 9.92 -24.41
CA ASP A 50 -3.38 11.27 -24.13
C ASP A 50 -3.20 11.66 -22.65
N THR A 51 -2.94 10.70 -21.77
CA THR A 51 -2.82 10.91 -20.33
C THR A 51 -1.64 10.11 -19.78
N VAL A 52 -0.77 10.77 -19.02
CA VAL A 52 0.28 10.12 -18.21
C VAL A 52 -0.02 10.37 -16.75
N ALA A 53 -0.11 9.32 -15.95
CA ALA A 53 -0.37 9.40 -14.52
C ALA A 53 0.70 8.67 -13.71
N THR A 54 1.16 9.28 -12.62
CA THR A 54 2.18 8.71 -11.75
C THR A 54 1.76 8.73 -10.27
N PRO A 55 1.90 7.60 -9.55
CA PRO A 55 1.96 7.58 -8.10
C PRO A 55 3.06 8.53 -7.58
N GLY A 56 2.87 9.13 -6.41
CA GLY A 56 3.88 10.02 -5.85
C GLY A 56 5.23 9.32 -5.62
N ILE A 57 6.33 9.95 -6.06
CA ILE A 57 7.71 9.47 -5.83
C ILE A 57 8.18 9.99 -4.48
N LEU A 58 8.51 9.10 -3.54
CA LEU A 58 8.80 9.41 -2.14
C LEU A 58 10.28 9.68 -1.89
N VAL A 59 11.16 8.76 -2.29
CA VAL A 59 12.53 8.75 -1.73
C VAL A 59 13.42 9.78 -2.40
N ILE A 60 13.35 9.85 -3.74
CA ILE A 60 14.02 10.88 -4.53
C ILE A 60 12.93 11.66 -5.26
N PRO A 61 12.29 12.64 -4.61
CA PRO A 61 11.17 13.36 -5.21
C PRO A 61 11.63 14.13 -6.47
N ARG A 62 10.70 14.24 -7.42
CA ARG A 62 10.86 14.99 -8.66
C ARG A 62 9.67 15.92 -8.80
N ASP A 63 9.92 17.14 -9.26
CA ASP A 63 8.88 18.08 -9.65
C ASP A 63 8.22 17.62 -10.95
N ASN A 64 6.89 17.71 -11.00
CA ASN A 64 6.07 17.33 -12.15
C ASN A 64 6.51 16.00 -12.81
N PRO A 65 6.57 14.89 -12.05
CA PRO A 65 7.14 13.64 -12.55
C PRO A 65 6.41 13.08 -13.77
N ALA A 66 5.09 13.28 -13.93
CA ALA A 66 4.39 12.86 -15.14
C ALA A 66 4.83 13.67 -16.37
N SER A 67 5.05 14.98 -16.22
CA SER A 67 5.65 15.82 -17.26
C SER A 67 7.04 15.35 -17.65
N ARG A 68 7.91 15.05 -16.67
CA ARG A 68 9.27 14.56 -16.92
C ARG A 68 9.28 13.22 -17.65
N ILE A 69 8.41 12.29 -17.24
CA ILE A 69 8.25 10.98 -17.88
C ILE A 69 7.77 11.16 -19.33
N ALA A 70 6.77 12.00 -19.57
CA ALA A 70 6.25 12.26 -20.90
C ALA A 70 7.33 12.82 -21.85
N GLU A 71 8.13 13.78 -21.38
CA GLU A 71 9.24 14.38 -22.13
C GLU A 71 10.32 13.35 -22.47
N ALA A 72 10.72 12.52 -21.49
CA ALA A 72 11.73 11.47 -21.66
C ALA A 72 11.26 10.29 -22.53
N MET A 73 9.94 10.05 -22.56
CA MET A 73 9.29 9.12 -23.48
C MET A 73 9.07 9.72 -24.88
N HIS A 74 9.32 11.02 -25.07
CA HIS A 74 9.03 11.77 -26.29
C HIS A 74 7.56 11.69 -26.74
N ILE A 75 6.63 11.70 -25.77
CA ILE A 75 5.19 11.74 -25.99
C ILE A 75 4.61 13.09 -25.55
N SER A 76 3.47 13.47 -26.11
CA SER A 76 2.82 14.76 -25.85
C SER A 76 1.38 14.56 -25.38
N PRO A 77 1.15 13.98 -24.19
CA PRO A 77 -0.18 13.78 -23.66
C PRO A 77 -0.87 15.13 -23.41
N ALA A 78 -2.19 15.14 -23.52
CA ALA A 78 -3.02 16.27 -23.14
C ALA A 78 -3.02 16.48 -21.63
N ARG A 79 -3.01 15.40 -20.84
CA ARG A 79 -3.04 15.42 -19.37
C ARG A 79 -1.85 14.73 -18.73
N ARG A 80 -1.40 15.28 -17.61
CA ARG A 80 -0.23 14.82 -16.85
C ARG A 80 -0.56 14.90 -15.37
N ILE A 81 -0.67 13.75 -14.72
CA ILE A 81 -1.20 13.60 -13.38
C ILE A 81 -0.11 13.10 -12.44
N SER A 82 0.07 13.79 -11.31
CA SER A 82 0.89 13.34 -10.20
C SER A 82 0.04 13.16 -8.95
N CYS A 83 0.06 11.96 -8.38
CA CYS A 83 -0.70 11.65 -7.17
C CYS A 83 0.07 12.04 -5.90
N PRO A 84 -0.63 12.45 -4.82
CA PRO A 84 -0.07 12.50 -3.48
C PRO A 84 0.39 11.13 -2.97
N VAL A 85 0.99 11.12 -1.78
CA VAL A 85 1.43 9.90 -1.09
C VAL A 85 0.27 8.91 -0.88
N GLY A 86 0.49 7.64 -1.22
CA GLY A 86 -0.43 6.53 -0.96
C GLY A 86 -0.13 5.32 -1.83
N GLY A 87 0.10 4.16 -1.21
CA GLY A 87 0.23 2.88 -1.92
C GLY A 87 -1.06 2.41 -2.60
N ASN A 88 -2.21 3.00 -2.28
CA ASN A 88 -3.47 2.74 -2.96
C ASN A 88 -3.56 3.38 -4.36
N THR A 89 -2.70 4.37 -4.64
CA THR A 89 -2.84 5.23 -5.82
C THR A 89 -2.83 4.50 -7.17
N PRO A 90 -2.05 3.41 -7.41
CA PRO A 90 -2.11 2.72 -8.69
C PRO A 90 -3.50 2.11 -9.00
N GLN A 91 -4.15 1.49 -8.01
CA GLN A 91 -5.49 0.92 -8.18
C GLN A 91 -6.59 2.00 -8.19
N TYR A 92 -6.41 3.09 -7.41
CA TYR A 92 -7.26 4.27 -7.49
C TYR A 92 -7.24 4.92 -8.88
N LEU A 93 -6.07 4.98 -9.53
CA LEU A 93 -5.96 5.50 -10.90
C LEU A 93 -6.70 4.63 -11.91
N VAL A 94 -6.79 3.31 -11.70
CA VAL A 94 -7.62 2.43 -12.55
C VAL A 94 -9.09 2.77 -12.39
N GLU A 95 -9.56 3.03 -11.18
CA GLU A 95 -10.95 3.45 -10.91
C GLU A 95 -11.29 4.77 -11.61
N VAL A 96 -10.51 5.81 -11.34
CA VAL A 96 -10.80 7.16 -11.84
C VAL A 96 -10.60 7.23 -13.35
N LEU A 97 -9.44 6.80 -13.86
CA LEU A 97 -9.13 6.93 -15.29
C LEU A 97 -9.86 5.88 -16.13
N GLY A 98 -10.20 4.72 -15.56
CA GLY A 98 -11.12 3.77 -16.19
C GLY A 98 -12.54 4.34 -16.31
N GLY A 99 -13.03 5.04 -15.28
CA GLY A 99 -14.27 5.81 -15.34
C GLY A 99 -14.26 6.88 -16.44
N GLU A 100 -13.19 7.67 -16.49
CA GLU A 100 -13.01 8.68 -17.54
C GLU A 100 -12.97 8.09 -18.96
N ILE A 101 -12.34 6.91 -19.14
CA ILE A 101 -12.38 6.18 -20.42
C ILE A 101 -13.81 5.79 -20.79
N GLY A 102 -14.54 5.21 -19.83
CA GLY A 102 -15.95 4.82 -19.97
C GLY A 102 -16.84 6.00 -20.37
N GLU A 103 -16.55 7.19 -19.86
CA GLU A 103 -17.29 8.43 -20.12
C GLU A 103 -16.77 9.22 -21.34
N GLY A 104 -15.74 8.72 -22.04
CA GLY A 104 -15.19 9.36 -23.24
C GLY A 104 -14.30 10.57 -22.99
N ARG A 105 -13.76 10.73 -21.77
CA ARG A 105 -12.86 11.85 -21.39
C ARG A 105 -11.36 11.54 -21.58
N ALA A 106 -11.00 10.27 -21.73
CA ALA A 106 -9.65 9.81 -22.06
C ALA A 106 -9.74 8.56 -22.95
N ASP A 107 -8.79 8.35 -23.87
CA ASP A 107 -8.74 7.18 -24.75
C ASP A 107 -7.62 6.21 -24.34
N VAL A 108 -6.41 6.73 -24.08
CA VAL A 108 -5.23 5.93 -23.76
C VAL A 108 -4.42 6.57 -22.65
N VAL A 109 -4.30 5.83 -21.55
CA VAL A 109 -3.66 6.25 -20.31
C VAL A 109 -2.43 5.39 -20.06
N LEU A 110 -1.29 6.03 -19.82
CA LEU A 110 -0.11 5.38 -19.24
C LEU A 110 -0.09 5.67 -17.74
N VAL A 111 -0.20 4.63 -16.94
CA VAL A 111 0.08 4.71 -15.49
C VAL A 111 1.46 4.13 -15.24
N VAL A 112 2.32 4.87 -14.56
CA VAL A 112 3.69 4.44 -14.28
C VAL A 112 4.18 5.06 -12.98
N GLY A 113 4.77 4.24 -12.11
CA GLY A 113 5.48 4.73 -10.93
C GLY A 113 6.85 4.09 -10.78
N ALA A 114 7.67 4.72 -9.94
CA ALA A 114 9.05 4.33 -9.71
C ALA A 114 9.53 4.79 -8.34
N GLU A 115 10.47 4.04 -7.76
CA GLU A 115 11.29 4.48 -6.64
C GLU A 115 12.75 4.12 -6.88
N SER A 116 13.63 4.99 -6.39
CA SER A 116 15.09 4.84 -6.46
C SER A 116 15.71 4.90 -5.06
N GLY A 117 15.13 4.14 -4.11
CA GLY A 117 15.53 4.19 -2.71
C GLY A 117 16.86 3.49 -2.42
N HIS A 118 17.28 2.52 -3.22
CA HIS A 118 18.61 1.92 -3.10
C HIS A 118 19.67 2.92 -3.60
N SER A 119 19.39 3.60 -4.70
CA SER A 119 20.20 4.70 -5.24
C SER A 119 20.28 5.90 -4.29
N ALA A 120 19.20 6.25 -3.59
CA ALA A 120 19.19 7.34 -2.60
C ALA A 120 20.20 7.15 -1.46
N ARG A 121 20.41 5.90 -1.01
CA ARG A 121 21.43 5.60 0.04
C ARG A 121 22.84 5.97 -0.39
N LYS A 122 23.12 5.95 -1.69
CA LYS A 122 24.44 6.30 -2.25
C LYS A 122 24.67 7.81 -2.22
N LEU A 123 23.60 8.61 -2.34
CA LEU A 123 23.65 10.08 -2.27
C LEU A 123 23.92 10.61 -0.86
N GLN A 124 23.57 9.85 0.19
CA GLN A 124 23.91 10.20 1.57
C GLN A 124 25.43 10.26 1.82
N GLY A 125 26.25 9.80 0.87
CA GLY A 125 27.70 9.99 0.83
C GLY A 125 28.19 11.33 0.23
N GLY A 126 27.30 12.29 -0.06
CA GLY A 126 27.67 13.64 -0.51
C GLY A 126 27.65 13.88 -2.03
N ALA A 127 27.06 12.97 -2.81
CA ALA A 127 26.86 13.20 -4.24
C ALA A 127 25.68 14.16 -4.46
N LEU A 128 25.95 15.31 -5.07
CA LEU A 128 24.91 16.19 -5.59
C LEU A 128 24.34 15.57 -6.86
N LEU A 129 23.02 15.44 -6.93
CA LEU A 129 22.36 15.19 -8.20
C LEU A 129 22.31 16.49 -8.98
N ASP A 130 22.74 16.44 -10.24
CA ASP A 130 22.45 17.52 -11.17
C ASP A 130 20.94 17.70 -11.22
N SER A 131 20.47 18.90 -10.90
CA SER A 131 19.05 19.23 -11.03
C SER A 131 18.77 19.38 -12.52
N PRO A 132 17.98 18.49 -13.13
CA PRO A 132 17.60 18.66 -14.52
C PRO A 132 16.87 19.99 -14.69
N PRO A 133 16.91 20.60 -15.89
CA PRO A 133 16.09 21.78 -16.17
C PRO A 133 14.62 21.52 -15.81
N PRO A 134 13.88 22.57 -15.43
CA PRO A 134 12.47 22.43 -15.11
C PRO A 134 11.70 21.87 -16.33
N PRO A 135 10.69 21.02 -16.11
CA PRO A 135 9.87 20.50 -17.19
C PRO A 135 9.08 21.63 -17.85
N ARG A 136 8.67 21.41 -19.10
CA ARG A 136 7.94 22.40 -19.92
C ARG A 136 6.48 22.53 -19.50
N SER A 137 5.98 21.61 -18.70
CA SER A 137 4.59 21.53 -18.26
C SER A 137 4.52 21.25 -16.77
N ALA A 138 3.37 21.56 -16.19
CA ALA A 138 3.04 21.24 -14.81
C ALA A 138 2.08 20.06 -14.76
N ASP A 139 2.13 19.31 -13.67
CA ASP A 139 1.22 18.20 -13.44
C ASP A 139 -0.03 18.67 -12.67
N GLU A 140 -1.18 18.10 -13.01
CA GLU A 140 -2.35 18.16 -12.16
C GLU A 140 -2.18 17.22 -10.95
N SER A 141 -2.70 17.63 -9.80
CA SER A 141 -2.71 16.78 -8.60
C SER A 141 -4.04 16.04 -8.52
N LEU A 142 -3.99 14.71 -8.36
CA LEU A 142 -5.18 13.87 -8.26
C LEU A 142 -5.10 12.97 -7.01
N GLY A 143 -6.11 13.06 -6.15
CA GLY A 143 -6.24 12.27 -4.93
C GLY A 143 -6.15 13.09 -3.64
N ASP A 144 -6.30 12.42 -2.49
CA ASP A 144 -6.30 13.07 -1.18
C ASP A 144 -4.87 13.32 -0.66
N ALA A 145 -4.54 14.60 -0.47
CA ALA A 145 -3.25 15.10 -0.03
C ALA A 145 -3.13 15.33 1.49
N ARG A 146 -4.18 15.02 2.28
CA ARG A 146 -4.11 15.14 3.75
C ARG A 146 -2.97 14.27 4.31
N PRO A 147 -2.24 14.76 5.33
CA PRO A 147 -1.19 13.98 5.99
C PRO A 147 -1.77 12.74 6.66
N GLY A 148 -1.02 11.63 6.76
CA GLY A 148 -1.55 10.39 7.32
C GLY A 148 -1.77 10.37 8.83
N LEU A 149 -1.21 11.33 9.57
CA LEU A 149 -1.32 11.45 11.03
C LEU A 149 -1.90 12.81 11.44
N SER A 150 -2.64 12.81 12.54
CA SER A 150 -3.15 13.99 13.23
C SER A 150 -2.02 14.72 13.97
N GLN A 151 -2.32 15.93 14.44
CA GLN A 151 -1.38 16.68 15.30
C GLN A 151 -1.10 15.97 16.63
N ALA A 152 -2.08 15.25 17.20
CA ALA A 152 -1.89 14.50 18.44
C ALA A 152 -0.84 13.40 18.28
N GLU A 153 -0.91 12.64 17.19
CA GLU A 153 0.05 11.56 16.88
C GLU A 153 1.44 12.12 16.57
N LEU A 154 1.52 13.21 15.79
CA LEU A 154 2.79 13.88 15.49
C LEU A 154 3.44 14.46 16.75
N SER A 155 2.65 14.96 17.71
CA SER A 155 3.16 15.59 18.93
C SER A 155 3.96 14.64 19.84
N VAL A 156 3.65 13.35 19.81
CA VAL A 156 4.42 12.32 20.56
C VAL A 156 5.61 11.79 19.76
N GLY A 157 5.77 12.20 18.50
CA GLY A 157 6.88 11.81 17.63
C GLY A 157 6.59 10.65 16.68
N LEU A 158 5.35 10.18 16.57
CA LEU A 158 4.99 9.19 15.54
C LEU A 158 5.15 9.82 14.16
N SER A 159 5.83 9.12 13.25
CA SER A 159 6.04 9.61 11.89
C SER A 159 6.15 8.50 10.87
N TRP A 160 6.87 7.42 11.16
CA TRP A 160 7.14 6.39 10.19
C TRP A 160 6.14 5.23 10.28
N PRO A 161 5.82 4.55 9.16
CA PRO A 161 4.93 3.40 9.17
C PRO A 161 5.34 2.30 10.16
N HIS A 162 6.63 2.01 10.30
CA HIS A 162 7.11 0.98 11.23
C HIS A 162 6.86 1.32 12.71
N GLU A 163 6.54 2.57 13.05
CA GLU A 163 6.19 3.01 14.41
C GLU A 163 4.69 2.91 14.69
N VAL A 164 3.85 2.89 13.64
CA VAL A 164 2.37 2.94 13.76
C VAL A 164 1.71 1.61 13.46
N TYR A 165 2.11 0.89 12.40
CA TYR A 165 1.53 -0.41 12.07
C TYR A 165 1.65 -1.46 13.18
N PRO A 166 2.73 -1.49 14.00
CA PRO A 166 2.77 -2.42 15.12
C PRO A 166 1.82 -2.05 16.28
N ILE A 167 1.35 -0.79 16.36
CA ILE A 167 0.26 -0.40 17.29
C ILE A 167 -1.02 -1.15 16.91
N PHE A 168 -1.35 -1.21 15.62
CA PHE A 168 -2.47 -2.01 15.13
C PHE A 168 -2.27 -3.50 15.40
N GLU A 169 -1.06 -3.99 15.16
CA GLU A 169 -0.67 -5.39 15.39
C GLU A 169 -0.89 -5.81 16.85
N SER A 170 -0.54 -4.96 17.82
CA SER A 170 -0.81 -5.25 19.24
C SER A 170 -2.31 -5.38 19.54
N ALA A 171 -3.16 -4.56 18.89
CA ALA A 171 -4.60 -4.64 19.04
C ALA A 171 -5.16 -5.93 18.42
N ILE A 172 -4.64 -6.34 17.26
CA ILE A 172 -4.99 -7.61 16.63
C ILE A 172 -4.55 -8.79 17.51
N ALA A 173 -3.30 -8.80 17.97
CA ALA A 173 -2.76 -9.83 18.85
C ALA A 173 -3.62 -10.01 20.11
N ALA A 174 -3.94 -8.91 20.79
CA ALA A 174 -4.76 -8.92 22.00
C ALA A 174 -6.17 -9.48 21.74
N ARG A 175 -6.79 -9.09 20.63
CA ARG A 175 -8.12 -9.59 20.22
C ARG A 175 -8.11 -11.11 19.94
N HIS A 176 -6.99 -11.63 19.44
CA HIS A 176 -6.79 -13.08 19.25
C HIS A 176 -6.20 -13.80 20.47
N GLY A 177 -6.05 -13.11 21.61
CA GLY A 177 -5.54 -13.70 22.86
C GLY A 177 -4.06 -14.08 22.80
N ARG A 178 -3.27 -13.41 21.96
CA ARG A 178 -1.83 -13.64 21.80
C ARG A 178 -1.03 -12.52 22.48
N ASP A 179 0.10 -12.88 23.07
CA ASP A 179 1.16 -11.93 23.41
C ASP A 179 2.04 -11.66 22.18
N PHE A 180 3.10 -10.84 22.34
CA PHE A 180 3.97 -10.50 21.23
C PHE A 180 4.84 -11.65 20.71
N ASP A 181 5.15 -12.65 21.54
CA ASP A 181 5.94 -13.80 21.12
C ASP A 181 5.08 -14.74 20.27
N ALA A 182 3.89 -15.09 20.76
CA ALA A 182 2.91 -15.87 20.02
C ALA A 182 2.47 -15.16 18.74
N GLN A 183 2.27 -13.83 18.77
CA GLN A 183 1.96 -13.08 17.55
C GLN A 183 3.13 -13.13 16.57
N ARG A 184 4.37 -12.89 17.01
CA ARG A 184 5.54 -12.93 16.11
C ARG A 184 5.72 -14.28 15.42
N GLU A 185 5.51 -15.38 16.15
CA GLU A 185 5.52 -16.73 15.57
C GLU A 185 4.43 -16.90 14.51
N TRP A 186 3.20 -16.49 14.83
CA TRP A 186 2.07 -16.50 13.89
C TRP A 186 2.37 -15.67 12.63
N LEU A 187 2.94 -14.48 12.77
CA LEU A 187 3.30 -13.63 11.64
C LEU A 187 4.38 -14.27 10.76
N GLY A 188 5.31 -15.03 11.35
CA GLY A 188 6.27 -15.83 10.59
C GLY A 188 5.56 -16.85 9.68
N THR A 189 4.55 -17.55 10.19
CA THR A 189 3.73 -18.49 9.41
C THR A 189 2.93 -17.78 8.32
N LEU A 190 2.29 -16.66 8.65
CA LEU A 190 1.49 -15.86 7.70
C LEU A 190 2.35 -15.37 6.52
N MET A 191 3.57 -14.91 6.79
CA MET A 191 4.40 -14.24 5.78
C MET A 191 5.34 -15.19 5.02
N ALA A 192 5.57 -16.42 5.49
CA ALA A 192 6.42 -17.39 4.78
C ALA A 192 5.95 -17.67 3.33
N PRO A 193 4.65 -17.88 3.04
CA PRO A 193 4.15 -18.03 1.67
C PRO A 193 4.46 -16.84 0.75
N PHE A 194 4.44 -15.61 1.27
CA PHE A 194 4.79 -14.41 0.50
C PHE A 194 6.25 -14.47 0.02
N THR A 195 7.17 -14.93 0.86
CA THR A 195 8.58 -15.11 0.47
C THR A 195 8.76 -16.17 -0.61
N ALA A 196 7.96 -17.24 -0.57
CA ALA A 196 7.98 -18.29 -1.57
C ALA A 196 7.46 -17.77 -2.92
N GLU A 197 6.42 -16.94 -2.92
CA GLU A 197 5.93 -16.27 -4.13
C GLU A 197 6.96 -15.29 -4.69
N ALA A 198 7.57 -14.43 -3.85
CA ALA A 198 8.64 -13.53 -4.30
C ALA A 198 9.82 -14.28 -4.95
N ALA A 199 10.17 -15.46 -4.42
CA ALA A 199 11.25 -16.29 -4.97
C ALA A 199 10.93 -16.90 -6.34
N ARG A 200 9.66 -16.98 -6.74
CA ARG A 200 9.24 -17.40 -8.09
C ARG A 200 9.50 -16.33 -9.15
N HIS A 201 9.80 -15.10 -8.73
CA HIS A 201 10.04 -13.94 -9.58
C HIS A 201 11.48 -13.41 -9.47
N PRO A 202 12.53 -14.21 -9.75
CA PRO A 202 13.92 -13.84 -9.43
C PRO A 202 14.43 -12.61 -10.18
N GLU A 203 13.86 -12.29 -11.35
CA GLU A 203 14.25 -11.11 -12.11
C GLU A 203 13.58 -9.84 -11.54
N GLN A 204 12.36 -9.95 -11.02
CA GLN A 204 11.50 -8.87 -10.54
C GLN A 204 11.67 -8.59 -9.04
N ALA A 205 11.64 -9.62 -8.19
CA ALA A 205 11.64 -9.46 -6.74
C ALA A 205 13.00 -9.02 -6.19
N TRP A 206 13.06 -7.95 -5.42
CA TRP A 206 14.31 -7.44 -4.84
C TRP A 206 15.02 -8.47 -3.96
N PHE A 207 14.27 -9.25 -3.16
CA PHE A 207 14.78 -10.33 -2.32
C PHE A 207 14.15 -11.69 -2.71
N PRO A 208 14.57 -12.33 -3.81
CA PRO A 208 13.94 -13.55 -4.33
C PRO A 208 14.42 -14.79 -3.56
N ARG A 209 14.14 -14.84 -2.26
CA ARG A 209 14.52 -15.94 -1.36
C ARG A 209 13.32 -16.35 -0.52
N ALA A 210 12.91 -17.60 -0.69
CA ALA A 210 11.98 -18.26 0.21
C ALA A 210 12.62 -18.41 1.60
N ARG A 211 11.84 -18.15 2.64
CA ARG A 211 12.23 -18.28 4.05
C ARG A 211 11.18 -19.08 4.79
N SER A 212 11.62 -19.83 5.79
CA SER A 212 10.74 -20.51 6.73
C SER A 212 10.07 -19.51 7.70
N ALA A 213 8.98 -19.94 8.33
CA ALA A 213 8.31 -19.17 9.37
C ALA A 213 9.28 -18.80 10.52
N THR A 214 10.11 -19.75 10.95
CA THR A 214 11.12 -19.54 11.99
C THR A 214 12.18 -18.52 11.57
N GLU A 215 12.69 -18.57 10.33
CA GLU A 215 13.63 -17.56 9.84
C GLU A 215 13.05 -16.14 9.85
N LEU A 216 11.73 -15.99 9.69
CA LEU A 216 11.06 -14.69 9.72
C LEU A 216 10.80 -14.19 11.15
N SER A 217 10.42 -15.09 12.06
CA SER A 217 10.01 -14.75 13.43
C SER A 217 11.16 -14.71 14.45
N GLU A 218 12.24 -15.46 14.22
CA GLU A 218 13.37 -15.54 15.15
C GLU A 218 14.19 -14.24 15.14
N VAL A 219 14.41 -13.68 16.33
CA VAL A 219 15.22 -12.48 16.50
C VAL A 219 16.69 -12.86 16.52
N THR A 220 17.44 -12.36 15.55
CA THR A 220 18.90 -12.55 15.44
C THR A 220 19.61 -11.21 15.24
N ALA A 221 20.94 -11.20 15.14
CA ALA A 221 21.66 -9.97 14.80
C ALA A 221 21.26 -9.43 13.41
N GLU A 222 21.05 -10.32 12.43
CA GLU A 222 20.66 -9.97 11.07
C GLU A 222 19.16 -9.66 10.94
N ASN A 223 18.34 -10.31 11.78
CA ASN A 223 16.89 -10.14 11.90
C ASN A 223 16.50 -9.48 13.24
N ARG A 224 17.21 -8.42 13.62
CA ARG A 224 16.97 -7.71 14.89
C ARG A 224 15.53 -7.20 14.99
N MET A 225 15.06 -7.03 16.22
CA MET A 225 13.79 -6.35 16.50
C MET A 225 13.83 -4.91 15.99
N VAL A 226 12.77 -4.47 15.30
CA VAL A 226 12.60 -3.06 14.89
C VAL A 226 11.59 -2.39 15.81
N CYS A 227 10.39 -2.96 15.87
CA CYS A 227 9.31 -2.59 16.77
C CYS A 227 8.58 -3.87 17.14
N LEU A 228 8.10 -4.06 18.37
CA LEU A 228 7.32 -5.27 18.68
C LEU A 228 6.01 -5.31 17.86
N PRO A 229 5.62 -6.46 17.28
CA PRO A 229 6.30 -7.77 17.26
C PRO A 229 7.18 -8.02 16.01
N TYR A 230 7.51 -6.99 15.24
CA TYR A 230 8.20 -7.08 13.95
C TYR A 230 9.74 -7.04 14.04
N PRO A 231 10.42 -8.18 13.90
CA PRO A 231 11.81 -8.18 13.49
C PRO A 231 11.96 -7.69 12.05
N LYS A 232 13.19 -7.35 11.67
CA LYS A 232 13.51 -6.70 10.39
C LYS A 232 12.89 -7.38 9.16
N LEU A 233 12.79 -8.70 9.12
CA LEU A 233 12.25 -9.46 7.98
C LEU A 233 10.73 -9.43 7.86
N LEU A 234 10.02 -8.88 8.84
CA LEU A 234 8.58 -8.60 8.77
C LEU A 234 8.27 -7.13 8.41
N ASN A 235 9.30 -6.34 8.09
CA ASN A 235 9.14 -4.94 7.72
C ASN A 235 9.40 -4.73 6.21
N SER A 236 8.56 -3.92 5.56
CA SER A 236 8.83 -3.45 4.20
C SER A 236 10.14 -2.65 4.11
N ILE A 237 10.87 -2.82 3.00
CA ILE A 237 12.12 -2.11 2.74
C ILE A 237 11.93 -1.20 1.52
N MET A 238 11.97 0.10 1.77
CA MET A 238 11.81 1.14 0.73
C MET A 238 13.10 1.43 -0.04
N SER A 239 14.21 0.81 0.35
CA SER A 239 15.51 1.00 -0.30
C SER A 239 15.69 0.04 -1.45
N VAL A 240 14.83 0.18 -2.45
CA VAL A 240 14.79 -0.58 -3.69
C VAL A 240 14.79 0.39 -4.88
N ASP A 241 15.35 -0.03 -6.00
CA ASP A 241 15.30 0.69 -7.28
C ASP A 241 14.40 -0.10 -8.23
N MET A 242 13.12 0.26 -8.30
CA MET A 242 12.08 -0.50 -9.00
C MET A 242 11.04 0.41 -9.63
N ALA A 243 10.50 -0.01 -10.77
CA ALA A 243 9.41 0.68 -11.46
C ALA A 243 8.45 -0.29 -12.14
N ALA A 244 7.20 0.13 -12.27
CA ALA A 244 6.16 -0.62 -12.98
C ALA A 244 5.23 0.33 -13.72
N ALA A 245 4.75 -0.11 -14.87
CA ALA A 245 3.87 0.63 -15.75
C ALA A 245 2.81 -0.29 -16.37
N PHE A 246 1.64 0.28 -16.63
CA PHE A 246 0.59 -0.36 -17.40
C PHE A 246 -0.15 0.65 -18.27
N ILE A 247 -0.70 0.17 -19.39
CA ILE A 247 -1.43 0.99 -20.36
C ILE A 247 -2.88 0.57 -20.36
N LEU A 248 -3.74 1.49 -19.92
CA LEU A 248 -5.20 1.35 -19.90
C LEU A 248 -5.78 2.13 -21.09
N MET A 249 -6.72 1.55 -21.83
CA MET A 249 -7.36 2.24 -22.96
C MET A 249 -8.80 1.81 -23.18
N ALA A 250 -9.54 2.56 -24.00
CA ALA A 250 -10.84 2.12 -24.50
C ALA A 250 -10.69 0.87 -25.39
N ALA A 251 -11.59 -0.10 -25.24
CA ALA A 251 -11.61 -1.33 -26.03
C ALA A 251 -11.66 -1.08 -27.55
N GLU A 252 -12.40 -0.07 -28.01
CA GLU A 252 -12.45 0.31 -29.43
C GLU A 252 -11.09 0.77 -29.95
N VAL A 253 -10.32 1.50 -29.13
CA VAL A 253 -8.99 1.99 -29.51
C VAL A 253 -7.99 0.83 -29.55
N ALA A 254 -8.12 -0.15 -28.65
CA ALA A 254 -7.34 -1.38 -28.69
C ALA A 254 -7.60 -2.18 -29.98
N ASP A 255 -8.86 -2.26 -30.42
CA ASP A 255 -9.27 -2.91 -31.67
C ASP A 255 -8.78 -2.14 -32.90
N GLU A 256 -8.94 -0.82 -32.95
CA GLU A 256 -8.42 0.07 -34.00
C GLU A 256 -6.90 -0.08 -34.21
N LEU A 257 -6.15 -0.18 -33.12
CA LEU A 257 -4.69 -0.37 -33.15
C LEU A 257 -4.29 -1.82 -33.43
N GLY A 258 -5.25 -2.75 -33.49
CA GLY A 258 -5.04 -4.16 -33.76
C GLY A 258 -4.29 -4.88 -32.64
N VAL A 259 -4.46 -4.48 -31.39
CA VAL A 259 -3.89 -5.18 -30.22
C VAL A 259 -4.52 -6.56 -30.12
N ALA A 260 -3.69 -7.60 -30.06
CA ALA A 260 -4.17 -8.98 -30.00
C ALA A 260 -5.02 -9.24 -28.72
N ARG A 261 -6.14 -9.95 -28.88
CA ARG A 261 -7.16 -10.11 -27.83
C ARG A 261 -6.66 -10.88 -26.60
N ASP A 262 -5.64 -11.72 -26.77
CA ASP A 262 -4.96 -12.45 -25.69
C ASP A 262 -4.14 -11.53 -24.77
N ARG A 263 -3.94 -10.26 -25.14
CA ARG A 263 -3.29 -9.26 -24.28
C ARG A 263 -4.25 -8.44 -23.43
N TRP A 264 -5.55 -8.55 -23.70
CA TRP A 264 -6.56 -7.72 -23.07
C TRP A 264 -6.93 -8.29 -21.70
N VAL A 265 -6.73 -7.48 -20.66
CA VAL A 265 -7.22 -7.76 -19.32
C VAL A 265 -8.08 -6.59 -18.87
N PHE A 266 -9.28 -6.89 -18.40
CA PHE A 266 -10.26 -5.92 -17.98
C PHE A 266 -10.21 -5.77 -16.47
N PRO A 267 -10.12 -4.54 -15.96
CA PRO A 267 -10.66 -4.27 -14.64
C PRO A 267 -12.18 -4.45 -14.73
N TRP A 268 -12.74 -5.38 -13.98
CA TRP A 268 -14.20 -5.60 -13.91
C TRP A 268 -14.88 -4.51 -13.11
N SER A 269 -14.24 -4.13 -12.03
CA SER A 269 -14.71 -3.12 -11.09
C SER A 269 -13.51 -2.57 -10.31
N ALA A 270 -13.67 -1.35 -9.83
CA ALA A 270 -12.79 -0.80 -8.81
C ALA A 270 -13.61 0.05 -7.85
N ALA A 271 -13.25 0.01 -6.57
CA ALA A 271 -13.88 0.82 -5.53
C ALA A 271 -12.82 1.33 -4.56
N THR A 272 -13.01 2.57 -4.10
CA THR A 272 -12.18 3.19 -3.08
C THR A 272 -13.01 3.56 -1.87
N CYS A 273 -12.47 3.31 -0.68
CA CYS A 273 -13.05 3.78 0.58
C CYS A 273 -11.93 3.96 1.62
N ASN A 274 -12.13 4.88 2.56
CA ASN A 274 -11.18 5.15 3.63
C ASN A 274 -11.73 4.64 4.95
N ASP A 275 -10.84 4.18 5.83
CA ASP A 275 -11.14 4.15 7.26
C ASP A 275 -11.30 5.57 7.82
N VAL A 276 -11.76 5.67 9.07
CA VAL A 276 -11.62 6.92 9.82
C VAL A 276 -10.16 7.38 9.71
N TYR A 277 -10.01 8.61 9.21
CA TYR A 277 -8.80 9.00 8.48
C TYR A 277 -7.55 8.93 9.35
N PHE A 278 -7.61 9.49 10.56
CA PHE A 278 -6.52 9.47 11.51
C PHE A 278 -6.62 8.26 12.44
N PRO A 279 -5.53 7.48 12.63
CA PRO A 279 -5.55 6.28 13.47
C PRO A 279 -6.07 6.50 14.89
N VAL A 280 -5.65 7.60 15.55
CA VAL A 280 -6.12 7.94 16.89
C VAL A 280 -7.65 8.08 16.98
N GLU A 281 -8.33 8.48 15.91
CA GLU A 281 -9.79 8.68 15.91
C GLU A 281 -10.58 7.38 15.65
N ARG A 282 -9.91 6.27 15.34
CA ARG A 282 -10.58 5.02 14.95
C ARG A 282 -11.27 4.36 16.14
N PRO A 283 -12.50 3.84 15.97
CA PRO A 283 -13.20 3.10 17.02
C PRO A 283 -12.53 1.75 17.34
N ASP A 284 -11.97 1.07 16.33
CA ASP A 284 -11.24 -0.18 16.46
C ASP A 284 -9.91 -0.08 15.69
N LEU A 285 -8.80 -0.35 16.36
CA LEU A 285 -7.45 -0.33 15.76
C LEU A 285 -7.09 -1.65 15.06
N SER A 286 -7.86 -2.70 15.29
CA SER A 286 -7.61 -4.07 14.81
C SER A 286 -8.38 -4.44 13.55
N ARG A 287 -9.23 -3.55 13.03
CA ARG A 287 -10.11 -3.78 11.86
C ARG A 287 -10.03 -2.63 10.87
N SER A 288 -10.47 -2.90 9.65
CA SER A 288 -10.64 -1.88 8.61
C SER A 288 -12.04 -1.97 7.98
N SER A 289 -12.86 -0.97 8.27
CA SER A 289 -14.18 -0.80 7.63
C SER A 289 -14.03 -0.32 6.19
N GLY A 290 -12.99 0.45 5.90
CA GLY A 290 -12.70 0.93 4.55
C GLY A 290 -12.40 -0.21 3.57
N ILE A 291 -11.59 -1.20 3.98
CA ILE A 291 -11.33 -2.40 3.15
C ILE A 291 -12.64 -3.18 2.94
N GLU A 292 -13.41 -3.42 4.00
CA GLU A 292 -14.66 -4.18 3.93
C GLU A 292 -15.63 -3.55 2.90
N VAL A 293 -15.84 -2.23 2.97
CA VAL A 293 -16.71 -1.51 2.04
C VAL A 293 -16.18 -1.57 0.62
N ALA A 294 -14.89 -1.26 0.40
CA ALA A 294 -14.31 -1.23 -0.93
C ALA A 294 -14.33 -2.62 -1.58
N ALA A 295 -13.96 -3.66 -0.83
CA ALA A 295 -13.97 -5.03 -1.31
C ALA A 295 -15.39 -5.52 -1.65
N ARG A 296 -16.35 -5.33 -0.75
CA ARG A 296 -17.76 -5.69 -0.99
C ARG A 296 -18.29 -5.02 -2.25
N LYS A 297 -18.10 -3.71 -2.40
CA LYS A 297 -18.56 -2.96 -3.58
C LYS A 297 -17.93 -3.48 -4.87
N ALA A 298 -16.63 -3.74 -4.87
CA ALA A 298 -15.92 -4.25 -6.04
C ALA A 298 -16.42 -5.65 -6.44
N LEU A 299 -16.57 -6.56 -5.47
CA LEU A 299 -17.07 -7.93 -5.69
C LEU A 299 -18.54 -7.94 -6.16
N ASP A 300 -19.41 -7.18 -5.49
CA ASP A 300 -20.84 -7.08 -5.83
C ASP A 300 -21.04 -6.57 -7.27
N ALA A 301 -20.23 -5.60 -7.71
CA ALA A 301 -20.27 -5.10 -9.08
C ALA A 301 -19.88 -6.16 -10.12
N GLY A 302 -18.94 -7.05 -9.77
CA GLY A 302 -18.58 -8.23 -10.55
C GLY A 302 -19.58 -9.39 -10.44
N ARG A 303 -20.54 -9.31 -9.52
CA ARG A 303 -21.42 -10.42 -9.10
C ARG A 303 -20.61 -11.64 -8.62
N LEU A 304 -19.56 -11.36 -7.86
CA LEU A 304 -18.64 -12.35 -7.32
C LEU A 304 -18.72 -12.34 -5.80
N THR A 305 -18.27 -13.43 -5.22
CA THR A 305 -17.90 -13.57 -3.81
C THR A 305 -16.39 -13.78 -3.71
N THR A 306 -15.83 -13.74 -2.50
CA THR A 306 -14.42 -14.05 -2.26
C THR A 306 -14.04 -15.46 -2.75
N ASP A 307 -14.96 -16.42 -2.72
CA ASP A 307 -14.75 -17.79 -3.20
C ASP A 307 -14.58 -17.89 -4.72
N ASP A 308 -15.12 -16.92 -5.47
CA ASP A 308 -14.98 -16.88 -6.94
C ASP A 308 -13.63 -16.30 -7.39
N ILE A 309 -12.84 -15.73 -6.47
CA ILE A 309 -11.54 -15.15 -6.77
C ILE A 309 -10.46 -16.23 -6.71
N ARG A 310 -9.69 -16.36 -7.79
CA ARG A 310 -8.59 -17.30 -7.89
C ARG A 310 -7.26 -16.72 -7.44
N TRP A 311 -7.01 -15.46 -7.79
CA TRP A 311 -5.72 -14.81 -7.58
C TRP A 311 -5.89 -13.60 -6.67
N PHE A 312 -5.10 -13.53 -5.61
CA PHE A 312 -5.10 -12.37 -4.72
C PHE A 312 -3.75 -11.67 -4.76
N ASP A 313 -3.76 -10.34 -4.73
CA ASP A 313 -2.64 -9.56 -4.20
C ASP A 313 -3.15 -8.60 -3.14
N LEU A 314 -2.98 -9.00 -1.88
CA LEU A 314 -3.28 -8.15 -0.75
C LEU A 314 -2.08 -7.24 -0.45
N TYR A 315 -2.31 -5.94 -0.31
CA TYR A 315 -1.27 -4.99 0.05
C TYR A 315 -0.62 -5.34 1.41
N SER A 316 0.72 -5.41 1.42
CA SER A 316 1.49 -6.16 2.44
C SER A 316 2.65 -5.37 3.06
N CYS A 317 2.51 -4.06 3.30
CA CYS A 317 3.62 -3.27 3.87
C CYS A 317 4.07 -3.80 5.25
N PHE A 318 3.11 -4.26 6.04
CA PHE A 318 3.28 -4.91 7.34
C PHE A 318 2.23 -6.03 7.49
N PRO A 319 2.49 -7.06 8.31
CA PRO A 319 1.57 -8.17 8.50
C PRO A 319 0.17 -7.76 8.99
N SER A 320 0.05 -6.77 9.87
CA SER A 320 -1.27 -6.27 10.32
C SER A 320 -2.17 -5.79 9.17
N ALA A 321 -1.61 -5.27 8.08
CA ALA A 321 -2.40 -4.92 6.89
C ALA A 321 -3.01 -6.15 6.20
N ILE A 322 -2.30 -7.27 6.20
CA ILE A 322 -2.77 -8.54 5.64
C ILE A 322 -3.82 -9.18 6.52
N GLU A 323 -3.63 -9.17 7.84
CA GLU A 323 -4.64 -9.69 8.76
C GLU A 323 -5.95 -8.90 8.65
N MET A 324 -5.88 -7.56 8.62
CA MET A 324 -7.07 -6.73 8.42
C MET A 324 -7.74 -6.97 7.07
N ALA A 325 -6.95 -7.13 6.00
CA ALA A 325 -7.49 -7.37 4.66
C ALA A 325 -8.14 -8.76 4.54
N ALA A 326 -7.49 -9.80 5.08
CA ALA A 326 -8.03 -11.15 5.10
C ALA A 326 -9.36 -11.20 5.87
N GLU A 327 -9.40 -10.58 7.05
CA GLU A 327 -10.64 -10.50 7.84
C GLU A 327 -11.74 -9.70 7.13
N ALA A 328 -11.42 -8.56 6.52
CA ALA A 328 -12.39 -7.74 5.79
C ALA A 328 -12.94 -8.43 4.52
N LEU A 329 -12.21 -9.40 3.97
CA LEU A 329 -12.61 -10.21 2.82
C LEU A 329 -13.28 -11.54 3.21
N ASP A 330 -13.39 -11.84 4.51
CA ASP A 330 -13.77 -13.15 5.04
C ASP A 330 -12.92 -14.29 4.46
N LEU A 331 -11.60 -14.06 4.39
CA LEU A 331 -10.61 -14.95 3.80
C LEU A 331 -9.74 -15.58 4.90
N ASP A 332 -9.48 -16.88 4.80
CA ASP A 332 -8.52 -17.55 5.68
C ASP A 332 -7.11 -16.95 5.47
N PRO A 333 -6.43 -16.46 6.52
CA PRO A 333 -5.05 -15.98 6.41
C PRO A 333 -4.06 -17.02 5.86
N LEU A 334 -4.42 -18.32 5.88
CA LEU A 334 -3.64 -19.43 5.32
C LEU A 334 -4.29 -20.08 4.10
N ASP A 335 -5.17 -19.35 3.39
CA ASP A 335 -5.85 -19.86 2.20
C ASP A 335 -4.88 -20.46 1.16
N ASP A 336 -5.17 -21.68 0.70
CA ASP A 336 -4.33 -22.45 -0.23
C ASP A 336 -4.14 -21.77 -1.59
N ARG A 337 -5.03 -20.85 -1.99
CA ARG A 337 -4.88 -20.04 -3.21
C ARG A 337 -3.72 -19.05 -3.08
N GLY A 338 -3.35 -18.69 -1.86
CA GLY A 338 -2.35 -17.68 -1.52
C GLY A 338 -2.91 -16.26 -1.54
N LEU A 339 -2.31 -15.38 -0.73
CA LEU A 339 -2.74 -13.99 -0.53
C LEU A 339 -1.96 -12.98 -1.40
N THR A 340 -1.02 -13.45 -2.21
CA THR A 340 -0.20 -12.61 -3.10
C THR A 340 0.15 -13.36 -4.38
N VAL A 341 0.20 -12.63 -5.49
CA VAL A 341 0.81 -13.09 -6.75
C VAL A 341 2.18 -12.48 -6.97
N THR A 342 2.49 -11.38 -6.27
CA THR A 342 3.73 -10.61 -6.44
C THR A 342 4.81 -11.02 -5.43
N GLY A 343 4.43 -11.42 -4.21
CA GLY A 343 5.32 -11.82 -3.13
C GLY A 343 5.50 -10.80 -2.00
N GLY A 344 4.71 -9.72 -2.01
CA GLY A 344 4.63 -8.74 -0.93
C GLY A 344 5.80 -7.78 -0.76
N LEU A 345 5.52 -6.61 -0.16
CA LEU A 345 6.49 -5.51 -0.08
C LEU A 345 7.82 -5.86 0.62
N PRO A 346 7.85 -6.62 1.73
CA PRO A 346 9.11 -6.96 2.41
C PRO A 346 10.06 -7.80 1.55
N TYR A 347 9.55 -8.52 0.54
CA TYR A 347 10.30 -9.55 -0.19
C TYR A 347 10.40 -9.25 -1.68
N HIS A 348 9.28 -9.00 -2.35
CA HIS A 348 9.29 -8.49 -3.72
C HIS A 348 10.00 -7.12 -3.81
N GLY A 349 9.99 -6.36 -2.72
CA GLY A 349 10.53 -5.00 -2.64
C GLY A 349 9.38 -4.01 -2.49
N GLY A 350 9.60 -2.98 -1.68
CA GLY A 350 8.58 -1.98 -1.37
C GLY A 350 8.90 -0.64 -2.02
N PRO A 351 8.65 -0.44 -3.33
CA PRO A 351 8.86 0.86 -3.98
C PRO A 351 7.77 1.87 -3.56
N GLY A 352 7.64 2.11 -2.26
CA GLY A 352 6.75 3.09 -1.66
C GLY A 352 5.32 2.99 -2.19
N ASN A 353 4.89 4.06 -2.85
CA ASN A 353 3.55 4.18 -3.41
C ASN A 353 3.30 3.28 -4.64
N ASN A 354 4.37 2.71 -5.22
CA ASN A 354 4.30 2.02 -6.50
C ASN A 354 4.17 0.49 -6.41
N TYR A 355 4.14 -0.12 -5.21
CA TYR A 355 4.03 -1.58 -5.10
C TYR A 355 2.81 -2.13 -5.87
N VAL A 356 1.65 -1.47 -5.76
CA VAL A 356 0.42 -1.96 -6.40
C VAL A 356 0.49 -1.94 -7.93
N SER A 357 1.35 -1.10 -8.51
CA SER A 357 1.62 -1.18 -9.96
C SER A 357 2.25 -2.53 -10.32
N HIS A 358 3.15 -3.07 -9.50
CA HIS A 358 3.71 -4.41 -9.69
C HIS A 358 2.66 -5.50 -9.46
N SER A 359 1.77 -5.33 -8.46
CA SER A 359 0.61 -6.21 -8.25
C SER A 359 -0.29 -6.28 -9.48
N ILE A 360 -0.61 -5.13 -10.09
CA ILE A 360 -1.43 -5.06 -11.31
C ILE A 360 -0.71 -5.70 -12.49
N VAL A 361 0.59 -5.44 -12.67
CA VAL A 361 1.40 -6.05 -13.74
C VAL A 361 1.36 -7.59 -13.66
N GLU A 362 1.58 -8.15 -12.47
CA GLU A 362 1.55 -9.60 -12.28
C GLU A 362 0.11 -10.15 -12.37
N MET A 363 -0.88 -9.43 -11.83
CA MET A 363 -2.29 -9.81 -11.97
C MET A 363 -2.73 -9.91 -13.43
N VAL A 364 -2.31 -8.96 -14.27
CA VAL A 364 -2.55 -9.00 -15.72
C VAL A 364 -1.93 -10.25 -16.34
N ARG A 365 -0.71 -10.61 -15.96
CA ARG A 365 -0.07 -11.85 -16.46
C ARG A 365 -0.82 -13.11 -16.02
N ARG A 366 -1.28 -13.16 -14.77
CA ARG A 366 -2.12 -14.25 -14.24
C ARG A 366 -3.41 -14.39 -15.02
N CYS A 367 -4.13 -13.29 -15.22
CA CYS A 367 -5.36 -13.26 -16.00
C CYS A 367 -5.13 -13.69 -17.46
N ARG A 368 -4.04 -13.27 -18.11
CA ARG A 368 -3.74 -13.72 -19.49
C ARG A 368 -3.47 -15.22 -19.57
N ARG A 369 -2.79 -15.78 -18.57
CA ARG A 369 -2.48 -17.21 -18.48
C ARG A 369 -3.73 -18.04 -18.18
N ASP A 370 -4.57 -17.56 -17.28
CA ASP A 370 -5.77 -18.23 -16.77
C ASP A 370 -7.02 -17.38 -17.11
N PRO A 371 -7.41 -17.31 -18.41
CA PRO A 371 -8.31 -16.26 -18.92
C PRO A 371 -9.74 -16.30 -18.40
N THR A 372 -10.18 -17.42 -17.84
CA THR A 372 -11.51 -17.59 -17.26
C THR A 372 -11.60 -17.18 -15.79
N ASP A 373 -10.45 -17.04 -15.14
CA ASP A 373 -10.39 -16.79 -13.70
C ASP A 373 -10.47 -15.29 -13.40
N ALA A 374 -10.90 -14.98 -12.19
CA ALA A 374 -10.90 -13.62 -11.65
C ALA A 374 -9.78 -13.47 -10.61
N GLY A 375 -9.20 -12.28 -10.57
CA GLY A 375 -8.24 -11.88 -9.56
C GLY A 375 -8.64 -10.61 -8.83
N LEU A 376 -8.11 -10.40 -7.63
CA LEU A 376 -8.36 -9.25 -6.78
C LEU A 376 -7.05 -8.62 -6.34
N VAL A 377 -6.95 -7.30 -6.48
CA VAL A 377 -5.81 -6.51 -6.00
C VAL A 377 -6.31 -5.50 -4.98
N THR A 378 -5.67 -5.43 -3.82
CA THR A 378 -5.90 -4.34 -2.86
C THR A 378 -4.71 -3.39 -2.86
N GLY A 379 -5.01 -2.10 -2.75
CA GLY A 379 -4.04 -1.04 -2.55
C GLY A 379 -4.36 -0.28 -1.29
N LEU A 380 -3.31 0.08 -0.55
CA LEU A 380 -3.43 0.73 0.75
C LEU A 380 -2.51 1.94 0.85
N GLY A 381 -3.05 3.06 1.33
CA GLY A 381 -2.33 4.31 1.58
C GLY A 381 -2.27 4.68 3.07
N TRP A 382 -1.16 5.33 3.45
CA TRP A 382 -0.87 5.77 4.82
C TRP A 382 -0.88 4.63 5.85
N TYR A 383 -1.67 4.74 6.92
CA TYR A 383 -1.64 3.84 8.07
C TYR A 383 -2.94 3.02 8.10
N SER A 384 -3.14 2.17 7.09
CA SER A 384 -4.44 1.56 6.80
C SER A 384 -5.56 2.60 6.68
N THR A 385 -5.30 3.70 5.95
CA THR A 385 -6.23 4.84 5.88
C THR A 385 -7.03 4.83 4.59
N LYS A 386 -6.35 4.70 3.45
CA LYS A 386 -6.95 4.82 2.12
C LYS A 386 -6.91 3.47 1.42
N HIS A 387 -8.04 2.96 0.96
CA HIS A 387 -8.13 1.64 0.35
C HIS A 387 -8.70 1.70 -1.04
N SER A 388 -8.09 1.01 -1.98
CA SER A 388 -8.57 0.86 -3.36
C SER A 388 -8.52 -0.60 -3.75
N VAL A 389 -9.64 -1.16 -4.16
CA VAL A 389 -9.78 -2.58 -4.53
C VAL A 389 -10.16 -2.69 -5.99
N GLY A 390 -9.54 -3.61 -6.72
CA GLY A 390 -9.87 -3.90 -8.11
C GLY A 390 -10.06 -5.39 -8.38
N VAL A 391 -11.09 -5.73 -9.16
CA VAL A 391 -11.30 -7.08 -9.69
C VAL A 391 -10.84 -7.12 -11.14
N TRP A 392 -10.14 -8.18 -11.54
CA TRP A 392 -9.45 -8.31 -12.82
C TRP A 392 -9.75 -9.65 -13.50
N SER A 393 -9.95 -9.65 -14.82
CA SER A 393 -10.03 -10.88 -15.62
C SER A 393 -9.70 -10.63 -17.10
N ALA A 394 -9.29 -11.65 -17.86
CA ALA A 394 -9.13 -11.54 -19.32
C ALA A 394 -10.48 -11.63 -20.07
N THR A 395 -11.53 -12.08 -19.38
CA THR A 395 -12.91 -11.98 -19.90
C THR A 395 -13.49 -10.60 -19.63
N PRO A 396 -14.36 -10.08 -20.52
CA PRO A 396 -14.98 -8.77 -20.33
C PRO A 396 -15.91 -8.78 -19.09
N PRO A 397 -16.13 -7.63 -18.44
CA PRO A 397 -17.00 -7.54 -17.27
C PRO A 397 -18.45 -7.94 -17.64
N PRO A 398 -19.08 -8.92 -16.96
CA PRO A 398 -20.41 -9.41 -17.35
C PRO A 398 -21.51 -8.35 -17.31
N ALA A 399 -21.36 -7.32 -16.48
CA ALA A 399 -22.34 -6.25 -16.27
C ALA A 399 -21.90 -4.88 -16.83
N GLY A 400 -20.83 -4.88 -17.66
CA GLY A 400 -20.14 -3.67 -18.12
C GLY A 400 -19.29 -3.03 -17.02
N TRP A 401 -18.36 -2.15 -17.41
CA TRP A 401 -17.59 -1.34 -16.46
C TRP A 401 -18.50 -0.30 -15.79
N ARG A 402 -18.30 -0.09 -14.49
CA ARG A 402 -19.07 0.90 -13.71
C ARG A 402 -18.15 1.62 -12.74
N LEU A 403 -18.34 2.93 -12.65
CA LEU A 403 -17.81 3.70 -11.53
C LEU A 403 -18.65 3.41 -10.29
N LEU A 404 -18.01 3.01 -9.20
CA LEU A 404 -18.69 2.64 -7.96
C LEU A 404 -18.68 3.81 -6.99
N ASP A 405 -19.86 4.16 -6.47
CA ASP A 405 -20.00 5.21 -5.46
C ASP A 405 -20.01 4.61 -4.05
N THR A 406 -19.12 5.13 -3.21
CA THR A 406 -18.91 4.77 -1.81
C THR A 406 -19.18 5.94 -0.86
N ALA A 407 -19.72 7.07 -1.33
CA ALA A 407 -19.87 8.28 -0.54
C ALA A 407 -20.78 8.10 0.69
N VAL A 408 -21.84 7.29 0.57
CA VAL A 408 -22.75 7.00 1.68
C VAL A 408 -22.04 6.18 2.76
N GLU A 409 -21.35 5.12 2.37
CA GLU A 409 -20.59 4.29 3.29
C GLU A 409 -19.41 5.06 3.92
N GLN A 410 -18.74 5.91 3.15
CA GLN A 410 -17.69 6.79 3.66
C GLN A 410 -18.23 7.72 4.76
N ALA A 411 -19.38 8.36 4.54
CA ALA A 411 -20.00 9.22 5.54
C ALA A 411 -20.39 8.44 6.81
N GLN A 412 -20.82 7.19 6.66
CA GLN A 412 -21.11 6.32 7.80
C GLN A 412 -19.84 5.98 8.60
N ILE A 413 -18.75 5.61 7.92
CA ILE A 413 -17.45 5.37 8.57
C ILE A 413 -16.98 6.64 9.29
N ASP A 414 -17.00 7.79 8.63
CA ASP A 414 -16.54 9.06 9.19
C ASP A 414 -17.37 9.47 10.44
N SER A 415 -18.65 9.11 10.48
CA SER A 415 -19.51 9.36 11.64
C SER A 415 -19.16 8.54 12.89
N SER A 416 -18.40 7.44 12.72
CA SER A 416 -17.95 6.57 13.82
C SER A 416 -16.68 7.06 14.52
N ARG A 417 -16.09 8.17 14.05
CA ARG A 417 -14.85 8.73 14.60
C ARG A 417 -15.00 9.09 16.08
N LEU A 418 -14.01 8.74 16.88
CA LEU A 418 -13.94 9.08 18.29
C LEU A 418 -13.32 10.47 18.49
N ALA A 419 -13.77 11.16 19.54
CA ALA A 419 -13.16 12.42 19.94
C ALA A 419 -11.75 12.20 20.50
N VAL A 420 -10.84 13.13 20.25
CA VAL A 420 -9.46 13.09 20.76
C VAL A 420 -9.31 14.15 21.85
N ALA A 421 -8.78 13.75 23.01
CA ALA A 421 -8.51 14.67 24.11
C ALA A 421 -7.40 15.65 23.75
N GLY A 422 -7.55 16.92 24.14
CA GLY A 422 -6.48 17.90 24.05
C GLY A 422 -5.30 17.54 24.96
N ALA A 423 -4.11 18.06 24.66
CA ALA A 423 -2.90 17.78 25.46
C ALA A 423 -3.06 18.17 26.95
N ASP A 424 -3.81 19.25 27.23
CA ASP A 424 -4.10 19.69 28.60
C ASP A 424 -5.18 18.86 29.29
N GLU A 425 -6.01 18.16 28.51
CA GLU A 425 -7.10 17.30 29.00
C GLU A 425 -6.63 15.86 29.25
N ALA A 426 -5.55 15.44 28.58
CA ALA A 426 -4.92 14.13 28.65
C ALA A 426 -4.22 13.86 30.00
N THR A 427 -4.99 13.79 31.08
CA THR A 427 -4.51 13.59 32.45
C THR A 427 -5.26 12.44 33.14
N GLY A 428 -4.63 11.81 34.12
CA GLY A 428 -5.24 10.72 34.89
C GLY A 428 -5.07 9.35 34.22
N CYS A 429 -5.97 8.42 34.53
CA CYS A 429 -5.87 7.03 34.04
C CYS A 429 -6.42 6.88 32.62
N ALA A 430 -5.73 6.13 31.77
CA ALA A 430 -6.18 5.74 30.43
C ALA A 430 -6.02 4.23 30.23
N THR A 431 -6.86 3.64 29.38
CA THR A 431 -6.78 2.23 29.01
C THR A 431 -6.14 2.09 27.64
N VAL A 432 -5.09 1.27 27.51
CA VAL A 432 -4.35 1.09 26.26
C VAL A 432 -5.19 0.34 25.23
N ASP A 433 -5.31 0.87 24.02
CA ASP A 433 -5.99 0.24 22.89
C ASP A 433 -5.01 -0.42 21.91
N GLY A 434 -3.81 0.12 21.83
CA GLY A 434 -2.71 -0.41 21.03
C GLY A 434 -1.41 0.29 21.38
N TYR A 435 -0.29 -0.41 21.21
CA TYR A 435 1.03 0.12 21.48
C TYR A 435 2.12 -0.65 20.72
N THR A 436 3.34 -0.15 20.79
CA THR A 436 4.52 -0.92 20.42
C THR A 436 5.72 -0.45 21.25
N VAL A 437 6.81 -1.22 21.23
CA VAL A 437 8.12 -0.79 21.75
C VAL A 437 9.04 -0.63 20.56
N VAL A 438 9.62 0.56 20.40
CA VAL A 438 10.53 0.89 19.30
C VAL A 438 11.97 0.62 19.74
N TYR A 439 12.73 -0.12 18.93
CA TYR A 439 14.11 -0.50 19.21
C TYR A 439 15.08 0.29 18.33
N ASP A 440 16.28 0.55 18.84
CA ASP A 440 17.36 1.09 18.05
C ASP A 440 18.09 0.01 17.22
N ARG A 441 19.23 0.37 16.59
CA ARG A 441 20.00 -0.57 15.77
C ARG A 441 20.83 -1.57 16.59
N ASP A 442 21.10 -1.25 17.85
CA ASP A 442 21.83 -2.09 18.79
C ASP A 442 20.88 -3.03 19.58
N GLY A 443 19.58 -2.96 19.28
CA GLY A 443 18.55 -3.80 19.88
C GLY A 443 18.10 -3.33 21.27
N GLN A 444 18.38 -2.09 21.64
CA GLN A 444 17.91 -1.53 22.91
C GLN A 444 16.52 -0.88 22.73
N PRO A 445 15.59 -1.06 23.69
CA PRO A 445 14.34 -0.32 23.70
C PRO A 445 14.61 1.18 23.80
N ARG A 446 14.00 1.96 22.90
CA ARG A 446 14.21 3.40 22.80
C ARG A 446 13.04 4.19 23.37
N TRP A 447 11.81 3.84 22.99
CA TRP A 447 10.59 4.50 23.44
C TRP A 447 9.35 3.65 23.12
N THR A 448 8.23 3.95 23.78
CA THR A 448 6.97 3.18 23.73
C THR A 448 5.80 4.12 23.44
N PRO A 449 5.31 4.23 22.18
CA PRO A 449 4.05 4.91 21.89
C PRO A 449 2.84 4.06 22.26
N ILE A 450 1.77 4.73 22.71
CA ILE A 450 0.45 4.13 22.93
C ILE A 450 -0.64 4.98 22.25
N ILE A 451 -1.68 4.30 21.76
CA ILE A 451 -3.02 4.87 21.61
C ILE A 451 -3.87 4.27 22.74
N ALA A 452 -4.56 5.13 23.46
CA ALA A 452 -5.37 4.77 24.62
C ALA A 452 -6.68 5.57 24.64
N HIS A 453 -7.59 5.22 25.55
CA HIS A 453 -8.80 5.99 25.82
C HIS A 453 -8.95 6.32 27.30
N LEU A 454 -9.49 7.51 27.57
CA LEU A 454 -9.88 7.97 28.90
C LEU A 454 -11.20 7.33 29.33
N SER A 455 -11.59 7.52 30.60
CA SER A 455 -12.84 6.99 31.14
C SER A 455 -14.11 7.56 30.51
N ASP A 456 -14.03 8.72 29.86
CA ASP A 456 -15.10 9.33 29.07
C ASP A 456 -15.13 8.86 27.61
N GLY A 457 -14.21 7.97 27.22
CA GLY A 457 -14.08 7.41 25.88
C GLY A 457 -13.30 8.26 24.88
N GLN A 458 -12.79 9.44 25.27
CA GLN A 458 -11.92 10.22 24.40
C GLN A 458 -10.59 9.50 24.18
N ARG A 459 -10.11 9.50 22.94
CA ARG A 459 -8.83 8.95 22.53
C ARG A 459 -7.69 9.87 22.93
N VAL A 460 -6.56 9.28 23.27
CA VAL A 460 -5.32 9.96 23.61
C VAL A 460 -4.14 9.21 23.01
N VAL A 461 -3.13 9.95 22.57
CA VAL A 461 -1.82 9.38 22.19
C VAL A 461 -0.83 9.80 23.25
N ALA A 462 -0.03 8.86 23.74
CA ALA A 462 1.02 9.13 24.71
C ALA A 462 2.27 8.33 24.39
N ARG A 463 3.38 8.69 25.04
CA ARG A 463 4.69 8.04 24.85
C ARG A 463 5.43 7.91 26.18
N SER A 464 6.20 6.84 26.34
CA SER A 464 7.20 6.74 27.39
C SER A 464 8.58 6.49 26.81
N ASP A 465 9.57 7.23 27.32
CA ASP A 465 11.00 7.03 27.02
C ASP A 465 11.70 6.24 28.14
N ASP A 466 10.95 5.70 29.11
CA ASP A 466 11.48 4.91 30.23
C ASP A 466 11.77 3.46 29.79
N PRO A 467 13.04 3.00 29.85
CA PRO A 467 13.40 1.64 29.50
C PRO A 467 12.70 0.56 30.33
N GLN A 468 12.34 0.84 31.60
CA GLN A 468 11.64 -0.12 32.46
C GLN A 468 10.21 -0.34 31.99
N ILE A 469 9.55 0.72 31.51
CA ILE A 469 8.21 0.63 30.91
C ILE A 469 8.29 -0.16 29.60
N ALA A 470 9.30 0.10 28.78
CA ALA A 470 9.50 -0.64 27.53
C ALA A 470 9.76 -2.14 27.79
N GLU A 471 10.55 -2.49 28.80
CA GLU A 471 10.80 -3.88 29.21
C GLU A 471 9.50 -4.56 29.70
N ALA A 472 8.77 -3.91 30.61
CA ALA A 472 7.51 -4.44 31.14
C ALA A 472 6.45 -4.65 30.04
N MET A 473 6.27 -3.66 29.17
CA MET A 473 5.31 -3.72 28.07
C MET A 473 5.77 -4.62 26.92
N GLY A 474 7.06 -4.94 26.83
CA GLY A 474 7.57 -5.94 25.91
C GLY A 474 7.40 -7.37 26.40
N ALA A 475 7.42 -7.58 27.72
CA ALA A 475 7.29 -8.90 28.34
C ALA A 475 5.84 -9.37 28.52
N GLU A 476 4.88 -8.44 28.56
CA GLU A 476 3.47 -8.75 28.77
C GLU A 476 2.58 -7.90 27.85
N MET A 477 1.41 -8.42 27.45
CA MET A 477 0.43 -7.65 26.68
C MET A 477 -0.25 -6.58 27.56
N TYR A 478 -0.17 -5.31 27.15
CA TYR A 478 -0.79 -4.18 27.85
C TYR A 478 -2.05 -3.63 27.20
N VAL A 479 -2.47 -4.12 26.03
CA VAL A 479 -3.78 -3.75 25.47
C VAL A 479 -4.89 -4.17 26.44
N GLY A 480 -5.79 -3.24 26.74
CA GLY A 480 -6.84 -3.38 27.75
C GLY A 480 -6.41 -3.07 29.19
N LYS A 481 -5.13 -2.75 29.45
CA LYS A 481 -4.64 -2.35 30.78
C LYS A 481 -4.59 -0.85 30.96
N THR A 482 -4.60 -0.45 32.24
CA THR A 482 -4.55 0.96 32.64
C THR A 482 -3.12 1.48 32.74
N VAL A 483 -2.91 2.73 32.31
CA VAL A 483 -1.71 3.53 32.51
C VAL A 483 -2.08 4.90 33.09
N CYS A 484 -1.12 5.57 33.73
CA CYS A 484 -1.29 6.91 34.30
C CYS A 484 -0.65 7.95 33.38
N LEU A 485 -1.45 8.84 32.80
CA LEU A 485 -0.98 9.93 31.95
C LEU A 485 -0.30 11.03 32.76
N ARG A 486 0.76 11.61 32.19
CA ARG A 486 1.49 12.75 32.74
C ARG A 486 1.85 13.74 31.65
N ASN A 487 1.83 15.03 31.98
CA ASN A 487 2.32 16.06 31.06
C ASN A 487 3.84 16.22 31.22
N THR A 488 4.62 15.99 30.16
CA THR A 488 6.09 16.14 30.19
C THR A 488 6.55 17.57 29.86
N GLY A 489 5.62 18.48 29.54
CA GLY A 489 5.88 19.81 29.03
C GLY A 489 6.17 19.87 27.52
N SER A 490 6.40 18.71 26.87
CA SER A 490 6.69 18.62 25.44
C SER A 490 5.77 17.66 24.68
N PHE A 491 5.27 16.63 25.34
CA PHE A 491 4.29 15.67 24.83
C PHE A 491 3.53 15.02 26.00
N THR A 492 2.43 14.33 25.70
CA THR A 492 1.72 13.52 26.70
C THR A 492 2.51 12.24 26.98
N GLY A 493 3.00 12.09 28.22
CA GLY A 493 3.68 10.91 28.70
C GLY A 493 2.78 9.97 29.49
N PHE A 494 3.30 8.80 29.87
CA PHE A 494 2.61 7.91 30.80
C PHE A 494 3.57 7.14 31.72
N GLU A 495 3.02 6.58 32.79
CA GLU A 495 3.65 5.65 33.73
C GLU A 495 2.76 4.41 33.93
N LEU A 496 3.35 3.29 34.33
CA LEU A 496 2.60 2.10 34.74
C LEU A 496 2.07 2.29 36.18
N PRO A 497 0.92 1.70 36.54
CA PRO A 497 0.26 1.89 37.85
C PRO A 497 1.09 1.51 39.08
#